data_AF-A0A2N3F507-F1
#
_entry.id   AF-A0A2N3F507-F1
#
_cell.length_a   1.000
_cell.length_b   1.000
_cell.length_c   1.000
_cell.angle_alpha   90.00
_cell.angle_beta   90.00
_cell.angle_gamma   90.00
#
_symmetry.space_group_name_H-M   'P 1'
#
loop_
_entity.id
_entity.type
_entity.pdbx_description
1 polymer ?
#
loop_
_entity_poly.entity_id
_entity_poly.type
_entity_poly.pdbx_seq_one_letter_code
_entity_poly.pdbx_strand_id
1 'polypeptide(L)'
;MPTRPLPATVGDDTERKKIINRLRRLEGQVRGLQSMVESRAACEQVLTQVMACKSALSQVAMHVIGHAMKSCLVDETLRDRGELIGAAFDVYLHYRELSDEAFAAPNTTPATPEKLLLRLKELEGQLCDVQDVITAPSDCESALLGLTRASSTLNDISLTILGHAMQDCLIDECATSRDAVIDQAIQVFLRYSSCVR
;
A
#
# COMPACT_ATOMS: atom_id res chain seq x y z
N MET A 1 -20.76 -17.61 9.35
CA MET A 1 -20.58 -17.08 7.98
C MET A 1 -19.81 -18.14 7.21
N PRO A 2 -20.23 -18.59 6.01
CA PRO A 2 -19.44 -19.57 5.29
C PRO A 2 -18.22 -18.85 4.71
N THR A 3 -17.10 -18.91 5.42
CA THR A 3 -15.78 -18.54 4.89
C THR A 3 -15.39 -19.58 3.85
N ARG A 4 -15.77 -19.36 2.59
CA ARG A 4 -15.23 -20.15 1.49
C ARG A 4 -13.77 -19.74 1.31
N PRO A 5 -12.81 -20.68 1.32
CA PRO A 5 -11.41 -20.33 1.14
C PRO A 5 -11.22 -19.68 -0.23
N LEU A 6 -10.40 -18.63 -0.27
CA LEU A 6 -9.96 -18.02 -1.52
C LEU A 6 -9.35 -19.10 -2.43
N PRO A 7 -9.44 -18.93 -3.77
CA PRO A 7 -8.90 -19.92 -4.70
C PRO A 7 -7.41 -20.15 -4.45
N ALA A 8 -7.00 -21.40 -4.60
CA ALA A 8 -5.71 -21.92 -4.15
C ALA A 8 -4.48 -21.38 -4.93
N THR A 9 -4.65 -20.60 -5.99
CA THR A 9 -3.53 -20.20 -6.87
C THR A 9 -3.68 -18.81 -7.47
N VAL A 10 -2.59 -18.03 -7.44
CA VAL A 10 -2.46 -16.74 -8.13
C VAL A 10 -2.10 -16.96 -9.61
N GLY A 11 -3.08 -16.94 -10.50
CA GLY A 11 -2.87 -16.77 -11.94
C GLY A 11 -2.32 -17.98 -12.70
N ASP A 12 -2.41 -17.88 -14.04
CA ASP A 12 -1.53 -18.63 -14.93
C ASP A 12 -0.09 -18.04 -14.86
N ASP A 13 0.88 -18.75 -15.42
CA ASP A 13 2.29 -18.32 -15.36
C ASP A 13 2.55 -16.96 -16.02
N THR A 14 1.68 -16.51 -16.92
CA THR A 14 1.83 -15.22 -17.61
C THR A 14 1.40 -14.07 -16.70
N GLU A 15 0.24 -14.20 -16.05
CA GLU A 15 -0.26 -13.22 -15.09
C GLU A 15 0.62 -13.17 -13.83
N ARG A 16 1.08 -14.32 -13.33
CA ARG A 16 2.05 -14.41 -12.23
C ARG A 16 3.31 -13.59 -12.53
N LYS A 17 3.88 -13.76 -13.73
CA LYS A 17 5.06 -12.98 -14.19
C LYS A 17 4.78 -11.48 -14.27
N LYS A 18 3.58 -11.07 -14.71
CA LYS A 18 3.21 -9.65 -14.75
C LYS A 18 3.14 -9.04 -13.36
N ILE A 19 2.55 -9.76 -12.40
CA ILE A 19 2.45 -9.31 -11.00
C ILE A 19 3.86 -9.20 -10.38
N ILE A 20 4.70 -10.22 -10.55
CA ILE A 20 6.10 -10.20 -10.06
C ILE A 20 6.88 -9.02 -10.65
N ASN A 21 6.74 -8.76 -11.96
CA ASN A 21 7.40 -7.63 -12.60
C ASN A 21 6.95 -6.27 -12.03
N ARG A 22 5.69 -6.14 -11.60
CA ARG A 22 5.19 -4.93 -10.93
C ARG A 22 5.76 -4.80 -9.52
N LEU A 23 5.81 -5.90 -8.77
CA LEU A 23 6.43 -5.93 -7.43
C LEU A 23 7.91 -5.56 -7.46
N ARG A 24 8.69 -6.08 -8.42
CA ARG A 24 10.10 -5.70 -8.61
C ARG A 24 10.30 -4.22 -8.90
N ARG A 25 9.39 -3.62 -9.68
CA ARG A 25 9.42 -2.17 -9.94
C ARG A 25 9.13 -1.39 -8.65
N LEU A 26 8.14 -1.83 -7.88
CA LEU A 26 7.79 -1.22 -6.60
C LEU A 26 8.95 -1.30 -5.61
N GLU A 27 9.62 -2.44 -5.51
CA GLU A 27 10.84 -2.63 -4.70
C GLU A 27 11.95 -1.64 -5.12
N GLY A 28 12.13 -1.44 -6.43
CA GLY A 28 13.03 -0.40 -6.95
C GLY A 28 12.63 1.02 -6.54
N GLN A 29 11.33 1.34 -6.51
CA GLN A 29 10.83 2.63 -6.03
C GLN A 29 11.08 2.81 -4.53
N VAL A 30 10.89 1.75 -3.72
CA VAL A 30 11.17 1.77 -2.28
C VAL A 30 12.66 1.96 -2.01
N ARG A 31 13.55 1.31 -2.77
CA ARG A 31 14.99 1.58 -2.71
C ARG A 31 15.34 3.02 -3.08
N GLY A 32 14.68 3.57 -4.11
CA GLY A 32 14.82 4.99 -4.46
C GLY A 32 14.41 5.92 -3.31
N LEU A 33 13.31 5.61 -2.62
CA LEU A 33 12.88 6.33 -1.42
C LEU A 33 13.91 6.28 -0.29
N GLN A 34 14.54 5.13 -0.05
CA GLN A 34 15.63 5.01 0.93
C GLN A 34 16.76 5.99 0.61
N SER A 35 17.23 6.02 -0.65
CA SER A 35 18.28 6.96 -1.07
C SER A 35 17.86 8.44 -0.94
N MET A 36 16.59 8.76 -1.24
CA MET A 36 16.08 10.14 -1.07
C MET A 36 16.08 10.57 0.39
N VAL A 37 15.73 9.66 1.31
CA VAL A 37 15.75 9.94 2.75
C VAL A 37 17.19 10.08 3.26
N GLU A 38 18.10 9.21 2.83
CA GLU A 38 19.53 9.30 3.15
C GLU A 38 20.16 10.61 2.65
N SER A 39 19.79 11.04 1.43
CA SER A 39 20.26 12.30 0.85
C SER A 39 19.54 13.53 1.39
N ARG A 40 18.62 13.39 2.35
CA ARG A 40 17.78 14.46 2.91
C ARG A 40 17.04 15.27 1.83
N ALA A 41 16.48 14.57 0.84
CA ALA A 41 15.65 15.20 -0.18
C ALA A 41 14.43 15.91 0.43
N ALA A 42 13.89 16.90 -0.27
CA ALA A 42 12.75 17.67 0.21
C ALA A 42 11.53 16.75 0.47
N CYS A 43 10.85 16.94 1.60
CA CYS A 43 9.71 16.11 2.00
C CYS A 43 8.63 16.05 0.91
N GLU A 44 8.41 17.14 0.17
CA GLU A 44 7.47 17.20 -0.96
C GLU A 44 7.78 16.16 -2.05
N GLN A 45 9.06 16.01 -2.39
CA GLN A 45 9.54 15.06 -3.39
C GLN A 45 9.40 13.62 -2.89
N VAL A 46 9.76 13.39 -1.62
CA VAL A 46 9.63 12.06 -0.99
C VAL A 46 8.15 11.65 -0.92
N LEU A 47 7.25 12.54 -0.49
CA LEU A 47 5.80 12.29 -0.45
C LEU A 47 5.24 11.95 -1.82
N THR A 48 5.66 12.66 -2.86
CA THR A 48 5.23 12.38 -4.24
C THR A 48 5.62 10.96 -4.68
N GLN A 49 6.83 10.51 -4.34
CA GLN A 49 7.28 9.15 -4.64
C GLN A 49 6.56 8.10 -3.80
N VAL A 50 6.32 8.37 -2.52
CA VAL A 50 5.50 7.49 -1.65
C VAL A 50 4.10 7.28 -2.23
N MET A 51 3.48 8.33 -2.79
CA MET A 51 2.19 8.22 -3.45
C MET A 51 2.22 7.40 -4.73
N ALA A 52 3.31 7.49 -5.51
CA ALA A 52 3.52 6.63 -6.66
C ALA A 52 3.62 5.15 -6.23
N CYS A 53 4.34 4.85 -5.14
CA CYS A 53 4.42 3.52 -4.56
C CYS A 53 3.03 3.02 -4.11
N LYS A 54 2.23 3.88 -3.47
CA LYS A 54 0.89 3.52 -2.96
C LYS A 54 -0.05 3.13 -4.10
N SER A 55 -0.04 3.94 -5.17
CA SER A 55 -0.83 3.63 -6.38
C SER A 55 -0.38 2.33 -7.04
N ALA A 56 0.92 2.10 -7.15
CA ALA A 56 1.46 0.87 -7.74
C ALA A 56 1.11 -0.37 -6.90
N LEU A 57 1.20 -0.28 -5.57
CA LEU A 57 0.81 -1.36 -4.66
C LEU A 57 -0.69 -1.68 -4.73
N SER A 58 -1.54 -0.64 -4.74
CA SER A 58 -2.99 -0.80 -4.90
C SER A 58 -3.35 -1.48 -6.22
N GLN A 59 -2.68 -1.14 -7.32
CA GLN A 59 -2.86 -1.83 -8.60
C GLN A 59 -2.48 -3.31 -8.53
N VAL A 60 -1.39 -3.66 -7.84
CA VAL A 60 -1.00 -5.06 -7.66
C VAL A 60 -2.06 -5.83 -6.87
N ALA A 61 -2.55 -5.27 -5.77
CA ALA A 61 -3.62 -5.89 -4.99
C ALA A 61 -4.90 -6.09 -5.82
N MET A 62 -5.33 -5.08 -6.58
CA MET A 62 -6.48 -5.20 -7.48
C MET A 62 -6.30 -6.27 -8.56
N HIS A 63 -5.08 -6.48 -9.06
CA HIS A 63 -4.81 -7.58 -9.99
C HIS A 63 -4.95 -8.95 -9.32
N VAL A 64 -4.45 -9.12 -8.09
CA VAL A 64 -4.58 -10.37 -7.33
C VAL A 64 -6.05 -10.65 -7.00
N ILE A 65 -6.80 -9.63 -6.54
CA ILE A 65 -8.24 -9.73 -6.25
C ILE A 65 -9.02 -10.09 -7.51
N GLY A 66 -8.79 -9.39 -8.62
CA GLY A 66 -9.48 -9.65 -9.88
C GLY A 66 -9.23 -11.07 -10.39
N HIS A 67 -8.03 -11.60 -10.17
CA HIS A 67 -7.76 -13.01 -10.45
C HIS A 67 -8.54 -13.94 -9.53
N ALA A 68 -8.52 -13.70 -8.21
CA ALA A 68 -9.26 -14.51 -7.25
C ALA A 68 -10.78 -14.52 -7.58
N MET A 69 -11.35 -13.37 -7.90
CA MET A 69 -12.74 -13.25 -8.35
C MET A 69 -12.99 -14.06 -9.64
N LYS A 70 -12.11 -13.96 -10.65
CA LYS A 70 -12.25 -14.73 -11.90
C LYS A 70 -12.21 -16.23 -11.64
N SER A 71 -11.35 -16.69 -10.74
CA SER A 71 -11.26 -18.11 -10.37
C SER A 71 -12.52 -18.59 -9.64
N CYS A 72 -13.19 -17.75 -8.84
CA CYS A 72 -14.52 -18.04 -8.29
C CYS A 72 -15.60 -18.14 -9.38
N LEU A 73 -15.48 -17.38 -10.48
CA LEU A 73 -16.47 -17.40 -11.58
C LEU A 73 -16.34 -18.62 -12.51
N VAL A 74 -15.20 -19.31 -12.49
CA VAL A 74 -14.93 -20.52 -13.30
C VAL A 74 -15.14 -21.80 -12.46
N ASP A 75 -15.50 -21.66 -11.19
CA ASP A 75 -15.70 -22.78 -10.29
C ASP A 75 -16.95 -23.58 -10.67
N GLU A 76 -16.73 -24.78 -11.22
CA GLU A 76 -17.78 -25.70 -11.69
C GLU A 76 -18.72 -26.19 -10.57
N THR A 77 -18.35 -25.99 -9.30
CA THR A 77 -19.22 -26.31 -8.16
C THR A 77 -20.38 -25.31 -8.01
N LEU A 78 -20.23 -24.10 -8.55
CA LEU A 78 -21.25 -23.05 -8.51
C LEU A 78 -22.10 -23.15 -9.77
N ARG A 79 -23.33 -23.63 -9.61
CA ARG A 79 -24.25 -23.91 -10.73
C ARG A 79 -25.18 -22.74 -11.05
N ASP A 80 -25.40 -21.85 -10.07
CA ASP A 80 -26.25 -20.68 -10.23
C ASP A 80 -25.43 -19.39 -10.44
N ARG A 81 -25.96 -18.52 -11.31
CA ARG A 81 -25.32 -17.24 -11.64
C ARG A 81 -25.31 -16.28 -10.45
N GLY A 82 -26.30 -16.35 -9.56
CA GLY A 82 -26.37 -15.57 -8.34
C GLY A 82 -25.28 -15.96 -7.34
N GLU A 83 -25.03 -17.25 -7.17
CA GLU A 83 -23.96 -17.75 -6.29
C GLU A 83 -22.56 -17.38 -6.79
N LEU A 84 -22.34 -17.42 -8.11
CA LEU A 84 -21.08 -16.96 -8.74
C LEU A 84 -20.80 -15.48 -8.47
N ILE A 85 -21.82 -14.63 -8.62
CA ILE A 85 -21.71 -13.19 -8.36
C ILE A 85 -21.48 -12.94 -6.86
N GLY A 86 -22.20 -13.64 -5.99
CA GLY A 86 -22.03 -13.57 -4.53
C GLY A 86 -20.60 -13.89 -4.11
N ALA A 87 -20.06 -15.02 -4.56
CA ALA A 87 -18.69 -15.43 -4.23
C ALA A 87 -17.63 -14.41 -4.70
N ALA A 88 -17.80 -13.82 -5.89
CA ALA A 88 -16.90 -12.77 -6.36
C ALA A 88 -16.98 -11.50 -5.50
N PHE A 89 -18.18 -11.11 -5.06
CA PHE A 89 -18.36 -9.99 -4.15
C PHE A 89 -17.76 -10.27 -2.77
N ASP A 90 -17.90 -11.48 -2.25
CA ASP A 90 -17.34 -11.88 -0.94
C ASP A 90 -15.81 -11.73 -0.91
N VAL A 91 -15.12 -12.08 -2.00
CA VAL A 91 -13.66 -11.87 -2.12
C VAL A 91 -13.30 -10.39 -2.03
N TYR A 92 -14.06 -9.52 -2.70
CA TYR A 92 -13.83 -8.08 -2.66
C TYR A 92 -14.11 -7.50 -1.27
N LEU A 93 -15.20 -7.91 -0.63
CA LEU A 93 -15.56 -7.47 0.72
C LEU A 93 -14.52 -7.93 1.76
N HIS A 94 -14.07 -9.17 1.68
CA HIS A 94 -13.04 -9.71 2.57
C HIS A 94 -11.72 -8.91 2.46
N TYR A 95 -11.29 -8.57 1.25
CA TYR A 95 -10.12 -7.72 1.06
C TYR A 95 -10.32 -6.32 1.65
N ARG A 96 -11.52 -5.75 1.49
CA ARG A 96 -11.84 -4.43 2.05
C ARG A 96 -11.80 -4.46 3.58
N GLU A 97 -12.34 -5.49 4.22
CA GLU A 97 -12.28 -5.66 5.67
C GLU A 97 -10.83 -5.75 6.17
N LEU A 98 -9.98 -6.52 5.49
CA LEU A 98 -8.54 -6.59 5.77
C LEU A 98 -7.85 -5.21 5.66
N SER A 99 -8.28 -4.38 4.71
CA SER A 99 -7.75 -3.02 4.55
C SER A 99 -8.25 -2.04 5.61
N ASP A 100 -9.48 -2.21 6.11
CA ASP A 100 -10.08 -1.36 7.14
C ASP A 100 -9.45 -1.64 8.53
N GLU A 101 -9.08 -2.89 8.84
CA GLU A 101 -8.38 -3.26 10.10
C GLU A 101 -6.92 -2.77 10.16
N ALA A 102 -6.28 -2.58 9.02
CA ALA A 102 -4.93 -2.04 8.90
C ALA A 102 -4.82 -0.55 9.27
N PHE A 103 -5.95 0.11 9.58
CA PHE A 103 -6.06 1.53 9.94
C PHE A 103 -6.10 1.77 11.46
N ALA A 104 -5.55 0.86 12.26
CA ALA A 104 -5.31 1.11 13.69
C ALA A 104 -4.36 2.31 13.84
N ALA A 105 -4.78 3.30 14.63
CA ALA A 105 -4.14 4.61 14.76
C ALA A 105 -2.60 4.49 14.87
N PRO A 106 -1.83 5.23 14.04
CA PRO A 106 -0.38 5.17 14.10
C PRO A 106 0.08 5.68 15.48
N ASN A 107 0.93 4.90 16.14
CA ASN A 107 1.70 5.38 17.28
C ASN A 107 2.65 6.48 16.77
N THR A 108 2.21 7.73 16.86
CA THR A 108 2.94 8.94 16.46
C THR A 108 4.17 9.13 17.33
N THR A 109 5.21 8.37 16.99
CA THR A 109 6.54 8.54 17.57
C THR A 109 7.27 9.59 16.73
N PRO A 110 8.01 10.53 17.33
CA PRO A 110 8.78 11.52 16.57
C PRO A 110 9.73 10.83 15.58
N ALA A 111 9.64 11.28 14.33
CA ALA A 111 10.30 10.70 13.17
C ALA A 111 11.77 11.12 13.12
N THR A 112 12.68 10.23 13.50
CA THR A 112 14.09 10.38 13.12
C THR A 112 14.29 9.78 11.72
N PRO A 113 15.20 10.34 10.89
CA PRO A 113 15.54 9.77 9.58
C PRO A 113 15.89 8.27 9.65
N GLU A 114 16.53 7.84 10.74
CA GLU A 114 16.87 6.43 11.00
C GLU A 114 15.64 5.53 11.12
N LYS A 115 14.60 5.97 11.82
CA LYS A 115 13.36 5.21 11.97
C LYS A 115 12.60 5.13 10.64
N LEU A 116 12.60 6.20 9.86
CA LEU A 116 11.98 6.21 8.54
C LEU A 116 12.68 5.24 7.57
N LEU A 117 14.03 5.21 7.58
CA LEU A 117 14.81 4.25 6.82
C LEU A 117 14.55 2.80 7.24
N LEU A 118 14.41 2.56 8.55
CA LEU A 118 14.06 1.23 9.05
C LEU A 118 12.70 0.76 8.52
N ARG A 119 11.68 1.64 8.52
CA ARG A 119 10.35 1.33 7.95
C ARG A 119 10.38 1.11 6.44
N LEU A 120 11.19 1.86 5.71
CA LEU A 120 11.37 1.65 4.27
C LEU A 120 12.04 0.30 3.95
N LYS A 121 12.98 -0.14 4.79
CA LYS A 121 13.59 -1.47 4.68
C LYS A 121 12.62 -2.58 5.04
N GLU A 122 11.79 -2.37 6.06
CA GLU A 122 10.69 -3.28 6.41
C GLU A 122 9.73 -3.45 5.22
N LEU A 123 9.34 -2.35 4.57
CA LEU A 123 8.50 -2.39 3.38
C LEU A 123 9.17 -3.14 2.23
N GLU A 124 10.45 -2.93 1.97
CA GLU A 124 11.20 -3.68 0.94
C GLU A 124 11.17 -5.19 1.22
N GLY A 125 11.37 -5.60 2.48
CA GLY A 125 11.28 -6.99 2.91
C GLY A 125 9.89 -7.59 2.67
N GLN A 126 8.83 -6.88 3.08
CA GLN A 126 7.44 -7.31 2.85
C GLN A 126 7.13 -7.52 1.36
N LEU A 127 7.66 -6.66 0.48
CA LEU A 127 7.49 -6.81 -0.97
C LEU A 127 8.27 -8.00 -1.54
N CYS A 128 9.42 -8.36 -0.95
CA CYS A 128 10.16 -9.57 -1.30
C CYS A 128 9.37 -10.81 -0.87
N ASP A 129 8.85 -10.83 0.36
CA ASP A 129 8.05 -11.96 0.88
C ASP A 129 6.81 -12.20 0.00
N VAL A 130 6.12 -11.13 -0.44
CA VAL A 130 4.98 -11.24 -1.35
C VAL A 130 5.39 -11.83 -2.71
N GLN A 131 6.58 -11.50 -3.23
CA GLN A 131 7.08 -12.11 -4.47
C GLN A 131 7.33 -13.61 -4.30
N ASP A 132 7.87 -14.03 -3.16
CA ASP A 132 8.11 -15.45 -2.86
C ASP A 132 6.79 -16.22 -2.73
N VAL A 133 5.81 -15.65 -2.03
CA VAL A 133 4.45 -16.21 -1.92
C VAL A 133 3.77 -16.33 -3.29
N ILE A 134 3.96 -15.39 -4.21
CA ILE A 134 3.35 -15.47 -5.55
C ILE A 134 4.10 -16.45 -6.46
N THR A 135 5.39 -16.67 -6.21
CA THR A 135 6.24 -17.59 -7.00
C THR A 135 6.03 -19.04 -6.58
N ALA A 136 5.79 -19.29 -5.29
CA ALA A 136 5.39 -20.60 -4.78
C ALA A 136 3.92 -20.93 -5.14
N PRO A 137 3.51 -22.21 -5.14
CA PRO A 137 2.12 -22.62 -5.28
C PRO A 137 1.34 -22.30 -4.00
N SER A 138 1.21 -21.02 -3.71
CA SER A 138 0.53 -20.48 -2.54
C SER A 138 -0.81 -19.83 -2.94
N ASP A 139 -1.69 -19.75 -1.95
CA ASP A 139 -3.04 -19.25 -2.08
C ASP A 139 -3.11 -17.72 -2.16
N CYS A 140 -4.16 -17.22 -2.81
CA CYS A 140 -4.37 -15.79 -2.98
C CYS A 140 -4.49 -15.04 -1.65
N GLU A 141 -4.96 -15.70 -0.58
CA GLU A 141 -5.12 -15.12 0.75
C GLU A 141 -3.77 -14.66 1.32
N SER A 142 -2.76 -15.53 1.29
CA SER A 142 -1.39 -15.22 1.74
C SER A 142 -0.81 -14.02 0.99
N ALA A 143 -1.02 -13.95 -0.34
CA ALA A 143 -0.56 -12.84 -1.16
C ALA A 143 -1.28 -11.53 -0.81
N LEU A 144 -2.60 -11.56 -0.63
CA LEU A 144 -3.37 -10.37 -0.25
C LEU A 144 -3.02 -9.88 1.15
N LEU A 145 -2.81 -10.79 2.12
CA LEU A 145 -2.40 -10.42 3.46
C LEU A 145 -1.03 -9.72 3.46
N GLY A 146 -0.07 -10.22 2.68
CA GLY A 146 1.23 -9.58 2.53
C GLY A 146 1.12 -8.19 1.88
N LEU A 147 0.28 -8.03 0.86
CA LEU A 147 0.01 -6.74 0.22
C LEU A 147 -0.67 -5.74 1.17
N THR A 148 -1.60 -6.20 2.00
CA THR A 148 -2.26 -5.36 3.02
C THR A 148 -1.26 -4.86 4.06
N ARG A 149 -0.35 -5.72 4.53
CA ARG A 149 0.74 -5.31 5.45
C ARG A 149 1.64 -4.26 4.83
N ALA A 150 2.09 -4.48 3.58
CA ALA A 150 2.86 -3.50 2.83
C ALA A 150 2.12 -2.17 2.68
N SER A 151 0.81 -2.20 2.44
CA SER A 151 0.00 -0.99 2.32
C SER A 151 -0.12 -0.23 3.64
N SER A 152 -0.25 -0.95 4.75
CA SER A 152 -0.27 -0.35 6.10
C SER A 152 1.04 0.35 6.41
N THR A 153 2.18 -0.34 6.21
CA THR A 153 3.52 0.24 6.43
C THR A 153 3.75 1.47 5.56
N LEU A 154 3.27 1.46 4.31
CA LEU A 154 3.39 2.61 3.41
C LEU A 154 2.51 3.80 3.84
N ASN A 155 1.32 3.54 4.38
CA ASN A 155 0.48 4.59 4.97
C ASN A 155 1.14 5.19 6.21
N ASP A 156 1.72 4.38 7.08
CA ASP A 156 2.48 4.85 8.25
C ASP A 156 3.65 5.75 7.84
N ILE A 157 4.41 5.34 6.82
CA ILE A 157 5.48 6.15 6.22
C ILE A 157 4.93 7.48 5.71
N SER A 158 3.81 7.46 4.98
CA SER A 158 3.16 8.66 4.44
C SER A 158 2.78 9.65 5.54
N LEU A 159 2.13 9.17 6.60
CA LEU A 159 1.71 10.01 7.74
C LEU A 159 2.91 10.55 8.52
N THR A 160 3.96 9.73 8.66
CA THR A 160 5.22 10.14 9.32
C THR A 160 5.88 11.29 8.58
N ILE A 161 6.01 11.20 7.25
CA ILE A 161 6.62 12.26 6.43
C ILE A 161 5.73 13.49 6.38
N LEU A 162 4.41 13.33 6.29
CA LEU A 162 3.48 14.46 6.31
C LEU A 162 3.58 15.23 7.65
N GLY A 163 3.65 14.52 8.78
CA GLY A 163 3.87 15.13 10.08
C GLY A 163 5.16 15.93 10.15
N HIS A 164 6.27 15.38 9.62
CA HIS A 164 7.54 16.09 9.54
C HIS A 164 7.48 17.31 8.62
N ALA A 165 6.88 17.18 7.43
CA ALA A 165 6.73 18.27 6.47
C ALA A 165 5.90 19.43 7.06
N MET A 166 4.83 19.11 7.79
CA MET A 166 4.03 20.11 8.50
C MET A 166 4.86 20.76 9.60
N GLN A 167 5.63 19.99 10.38
CA GLN A 167 6.48 20.53 11.43
C GLN A 167 7.57 21.46 10.88
N ASP A 168 8.23 21.09 9.78
CA ASP A 168 9.22 21.94 9.10
C ASP A 168 8.57 23.24 8.57
N CYS A 169 7.39 23.15 7.94
CA CYS A 169 6.65 24.33 7.47
C CYS A 169 6.25 25.29 8.60
N LEU A 170 6.02 24.78 9.81
CA LEU A 170 5.67 25.59 10.99
C LEU A 170 6.91 26.21 11.67
N ILE A 171 8.11 25.70 11.39
CA ILE A 171 9.38 26.15 12.00
C ILE A 171 10.14 27.12 11.07
N ASP A 172 9.75 27.24 9.80
CA ASP A 172 10.41 28.16 8.86
C ASP A 172 10.26 29.61 9.33
N GLU A 173 11.37 30.20 9.82
CA GLU A 173 11.45 31.57 10.38
C GLU A 173 11.08 32.68 9.36
N CYS A 174 10.74 32.31 8.13
CA CYS A 174 10.40 33.22 7.04
C CYS A 174 8.88 33.49 6.91
N ALA A 175 8.01 32.78 7.63
CA ALA A 175 6.58 33.04 7.55
C ALA A 175 6.21 34.35 8.26
N THR A 176 6.15 35.43 7.48
CA THR A 176 5.90 36.80 7.93
C THR A 176 4.54 37.02 8.64
N SER A 177 3.63 36.04 8.66
CA SER A 177 2.29 36.14 9.26
C SER A 177 1.73 34.77 9.66
N ARG A 178 1.00 34.70 10.78
CA ARG A 178 0.30 33.50 11.27
C ARG A 178 -0.70 32.95 10.24
N ASP A 179 -1.34 33.82 9.46
CA ASP A 179 -2.31 33.40 8.44
C ASP A 179 -1.62 32.74 7.24
N ALA A 180 -0.41 33.19 6.88
CA ALA A 180 0.38 32.58 5.81
C ALA A 180 0.84 31.15 6.18
N VAL A 181 1.21 30.94 7.44
CA VAL A 181 1.54 29.60 7.97
C VAL A 181 0.33 28.67 7.91
N ILE A 182 -0.86 29.16 8.29
CA ILE A 182 -2.11 28.38 8.25
C ILE A 182 -2.46 28.00 6.81
N ASP A 183 -2.42 28.95 5.88
CA ASP A 183 -2.71 28.68 4.46
C ASP A 183 -1.73 27.68 3.86
N GLN A 184 -0.44 27.76 4.21
CA GLN A 184 0.58 26.84 3.75
C GLN A 184 0.36 25.42 4.31
N ALA A 185 0.03 25.30 5.60
CA ALA A 185 -0.31 24.02 6.22
C ALA A 185 -1.58 23.40 5.60
N ILE A 186 -2.61 24.21 5.33
CA ILE A 186 -3.83 23.76 4.64
C ILE A 186 -3.50 23.31 3.21
N GLN A 187 -2.67 24.05 2.46
CA GLN A 187 -2.28 23.65 1.11
C GLN A 187 -1.51 22.34 1.10
N VAL A 188 -0.57 22.14 2.02
CA VAL A 188 0.15 20.86 2.17
C VAL A 188 -0.83 19.74 2.51
N PHE A 189 -1.71 19.95 3.48
CA PHE A 189 -2.71 18.96 3.85
C PHE A 189 -3.67 18.62 2.70
N LEU A 190 -4.19 19.61 1.98
CA LEU A 190 -5.10 19.40 0.86
C LEU A 190 -4.39 18.72 -0.32
N ARG A 191 -3.16 19.12 -0.64
CA ARG A 191 -2.31 18.51 -1.68
C ARG A 191 -2.04 17.04 -1.38
N TYR A 192 -1.90 16.69 -0.09
CA TYR A 192 -1.60 15.34 0.36
C TYR A 192 -2.77 14.64 1.06
N SER A 193 -3.99 15.17 0.94
CA SER A 193 -5.20 14.57 1.52
C SER A 193 -5.48 13.19 0.91
N SER A 194 -5.06 12.99 -0.34
CA SER A 194 -5.05 11.68 -1.01
C SER A 194 -4.06 10.69 -0.42
N CYS A 195 -3.05 11.13 0.35
CA CYS A 195 -2.14 10.21 1.07
C CYS A 195 -2.86 9.46 2.19
N VAL A 196 -3.89 10.09 2.79
CA VAL A 196 -4.65 9.59 3.93
C VAL A 196 -5.83 8.70 3.51
N ARG A 197 -6.37 8.89 2.31
CA ARG A 197 -7.38 7.99 1.70
C ARG A 197 -6.73 6.73 1.15
#